data_AF-A0A1H4Y1D3-F1
#
_entry.id   AF-A0A1H4Y1D3-F1
#
_cell.length_a   1.000
_cell.length_b   1.000
_cell.length_c   1.000
_cell.angle_alpha   90.00
_cell.angle_beta   90.00
_cell.angle_gamma   90.00
#
_symmetry.space_group_name_H-M   'P 1'
#
loop_
_entity.id
_entity.type
_entity.pdbx_description
1 polymer ?
#
loop_
_entity_poly.entity_id
_entity_poly.type
_entity_poly.pdbx_seq_one_letter_code
_entity_poly.pdbx_strand_id
1 'polypeptide(L)'
;MIDVEESLREMMECEGALAASLVDYLSRITLGAVQTPRGPDLEKVAYGDTDVMRAKLSTLELLGYDPDRLEDIVITLDTEYHLIRPLSQRTRQGVFLYLVADRSRVDLDAARAAMRAVAHRLDV
;
A
#
# COMPACT_ATOMS: atom_id res chain seq x y z
N MET A 1 13.04 -16.92 4.33
CA MET A 1 11.81 -16.38 4.91
C MET A 1 11.86 -14.90 4.63
N ILE A 2 10.93 -14.37 3.85
CA ILE A 2 10.93 -12.93 3.55
C ILE A 2 10.42 -12.21 4.79
N ASP A 3 11.25 -11.32 5.34
CA ASP A 3 10.88 -10.50 6.48
C ASP A 3 10.01 -9.33 5.97
N VAL A 4 8.76 -9.28 6.45
CA VAL A 4 7.81 -8.21 6.13
C VAL A 4 8.36 -6.87 6.61
N GLU A 5 9.00 -6.83 7.78
CA GLU A 5 9.50 -5.58 8.35
C GLU A 5 10.68 -5.05 7.54
N GLU A 6 11.61 -5.92 7.09
CA GLU A 6 12.70 -5.54 6.19
C GLU A 6 12.17 -4.99 4.86
N SER A 7 11.15 -5.64 4.30
CA SER A 7 10.51 -5.19 3.06
C SER A 7 9.85 -3.82 3.19
N LEU A 8 9.23 -3.53 4.34
CA LEU A 8 8.63 -2.22 4.63
C LEU A 8 9.70 -1.15 4.89
N ARG A 9 10.82 -1.50 5.54
CA ARG A 9 11.96 -0.59 5.73
C ARG A 9 12.54 -0.12 4.40
N GLU A 10 12.64 -0.98 3.40
CA GLU A 10 13.09 -0.59 2.06
C GLU A 10 12.15 0.43 1.39
N MET A 11 10.83 0.28 1.56
CA MET A 11 9.89 1.32 1.09
C MET A 11 10.12 2.66 1.78
N MET A 12 10.49 2.61 3.07
CA MET A 12 10.79 3.80 3.87
C MET A 12 12.12 4.48 3.51
N GLU A 13 12.97 3.85 2.70
CA GLU A 13 14.17 4.50 2.12
C GLU A 13 13.83 5.51 1.03
N CYS A 14 12.61 5.44 0.48
CA CYS A 14 12.13 6.42 -0.49
C CYS A 14 12.10 7.83 0.14
N GLU A 15 12.69 8.80 -0.55
CA GLU A 15 12.73 10.17 -0.04
C GLU A 15 11.31 10.70 0.21
N GLY A 16 11.08 11.24 1.41
CA GLY A 16 9.78 11.75 1.80
C GLY A 16 8.80 10.69 2.33
N ALA A 17 9.15 9.40 2.35
CA ALA A 17 8.32 8.38 2.99
C ALA A 17 8.11 8.67 4.49
N LEU A 18 6.86 8.60 4.92
CA LEU A 18 6.42 8.89 6.29
C LEU A 18 5.98 7.64 7.04
N ALA A 19 5.34 6.69 6.34
CA ALA A 19 4.87 5.43 6.90
C ALA A 19 4.66 4.38 5.80
N ALA A 20 4.90 3.12 6.11
CA ALA A 20 4.68 1.97 5.24
C ALA A 20 3.99 0.85 6.03
N SER A 21 3.05 0.15 5.40
CA SER A 21 2.30 -0.95 6.02
C SER A 21 1.95 -2.06 5.04
N LEU A 22 1.81 -3.27 5.56
CA LEU A 22 1.19 -4.41 4.88
C LEU A 22 -0.15 -4.69 5.57
N VAL A 23 -1.24 -4.69 4.81
CA VAL A 23 -2.60 -4.77 5.37
C VAL A 23 -3.36 -5.93 4.75
N ASP A 24 -3.97 -6.76 5.58
CA ASP A 24 -5.02 -7.70 5.16
C ASP A 24 -6.36 -6.98 5.16
N TYR A 25 -6.88 -6.69 3.97
CA TYR A 25 -8.15 -5.99 3.76
C TYR A 25 -9.37 -6.91 3.90
N LEU A 26 -9.21 -8.22 4.04
CA LEU A 26 -10.31 -9.12 4.42
C LEU A 26 -10.59 -9.01 5.91
N SER A 27 -9.54 -9.01 6.73
CA SER A 27 -9.63 -8.92 8.19
C SER A 27 -9.54 -7.50 8.77
N ARG A 28 -9.14 -6.50 7.96
CA ARG A 28 -8.85 -5.11 8.38
C ARG A 28 -7.71 -5.04 9.40
N ILE A 29 -6.70 -5.90 9.25
CA ILE A 29 -5.58 -6.01 10.19
C ILE A 29 -4.28 -5.59 9.51
N THR A 30 -3.48 -4.80 10.23
CA THR A 30 -2.10 -4.53 9.88
C THR A 30 -1.23 -5.76 10.14
N LEU A 31 -0.64 -6.32 9.09
CA LEU A 31 0.28 -7.46 9.16
C LEU A 31 1.71 -7.03 9.50
N GLY A 32 2.07 -5.78 9.20
CA GLY A 32 3.35 -5.18 9.54
C GLY A 32 3.33 -3.68 9.25
N ALA A 33 4.10 -2.91 10.03
CA ALA A 33 4.11 -1.46 9.95
C ALA A 33 5.49 -0.89 10.29
N VAL A 34 5.92 0.11 9.55
CA VAL A 34 7.12 0.93 9.83
C VAL A 34 6.75 2.39 9.61
N GLN A 35 7.03 3.27 10.56
CA GLN A 35 6.66 4.69 10.43
C GLN A 35 7.63 5.62 11.13
N THR A 36 7.69 6.85 10.62
CA THR A 36 8.31 7.98 11.31
C THR A 36 7.33 8.58 12.33
N PRO A 37 7.78 9.43 13.27
CA PRO A 37 6.88 10.17 14.16
C PRO A 37 5.89 11.11 13.46
N ARG A 38 6.11 11.43 12.18
CA ARG A 38 5.20 12.24 11.35
C ARG A 38 4.16 11.40 10.60
N GLY A 39 4.27 10.07 10.62
CA GLY A 39 3.32 9.18 9.97
C GLY A 39 1.96 9.15 10.68
N PRO A 40 0.87 8.79 9.97
CA PRO A 40 -0.44 8.64 10.57
C PRO A 40 -0.54 7.35 11.41
N ASP A 41 -1.65 7.20 12.13
CA ASP A 41 -1.98 5.96 12.82
C ASP A 41 -2.32 4.85 11.81
N LEU A 42 -1.36 3.99 11.53
CA LEU A 42 -1.46 2.94 10.51
C LEU A 42 -2.57 1.92 10.78
N GLU A 43 -2.99 1.71 12.04
CA GLU A 43 -4.11 0.81 12.34
C GLU A 43 -5.45 1.43 11.93
N LYS A 44 -5.62 2.73 12.17
CA LYS A 44 -6.82 3.46 11.70
C LYS A 44 -6.88 3.53 10.19
N VAL A 45 -5.72 3.77 9.56
CA VAL A 45 -5.60 3.79 8.11
C VAL A 45 -5.94 2.43 7.52
N ALA A 46 -5.35 1.35 8.02
CA ALA A 46 -5.65 -0.02 7.57
C ALA A 46 -7.15 -0.33 7.64
N TYR A 47 -7.81 0.09 8.73
CA TYR A 47 -9.25 -0.08 8.90
C TYR A 47 -10.07 0.69 7.85
N GLY A 48 -9.72 1.95 7.59
CA GLY A 48 -10.45 2.81 6.65
C GLY A 48 -10.17 2.51 5.18
N ASP A 49 -8.90 2.36 4.80
CA ASP A 49 -8.48 2.17 3.41
C ASP A 49 -8.85 0.79 2.85
N THR A 50 -9.11 -0.16 3.73
CA THR A 50 -9.79 -1.41 3.35
C THR A 50 -11.09 -1.13 2.60
N ASP A 51 -11.87 -0.13 3.01
CA ASP A 51 -13.14 0.18 2.36
C ASP A 51 -12.92 0.86 0.99
N VAL A 52 -11.85 1.66 0.85
CA VAL A 52 -11.44 2.23 -0.45
C VAL A 52 -11.08 1.11 -1.42
N MET A 53 -10.23 0.17 -0.99
CA MET A 53 -9.82 -0.97 -1.81
C MET A 53 -11.04 -1.81 -2.23
N ARG A 54 -11.90 -2.19 -1.29
CA ARG A 54 -13.10 -2.99 -1.56
C ARG A 54 -14.05 -2.30 -2.53
N ALA A 55 -14.33 -1.01 -2.31
CA ALA A 55 -15.18 -0.24 -3.21
C ALA A 55 -14.61 -0.18 -4.64
N LYS A 56 -13.29 -0.03 -4.77
CA LYS A 56 -12.63 -0.04 -6.08
C LYS A 56 -12.73 -1.41 -6.75
N LEU A 57 -12.45 -2.50 -6.04
CA LEU A 57 -12.54 -3.87 -6.57
C LEU A 57 -13.97 -4.18 -7.04
N SER A 58 -14.99 -3.85 -6.23
CA SER A 58 -16.40 -4.01 -6.63
C SER A 58 -16.74 -3.17 -7.85
N THR A 59 -16.20 -1.95 -7.98
CA THR A 59 -16.40 -1.12 -9.18
C THR A 59 -15.78 -1.75 -10.42
N LEU A 60 -14.60 -2.37 -10.32
CA LEU A 60 -13.97 -3.07 -11.45
C LEU A 60 -14.82 -4.25 -11.92
N GLU A 61 -15.35 -5.03 -10.98
CA GLU A 61 -16.26 -6.14 -11.27
C GLU A 61 -17.54 -5.65 -11.98
N LEU A 62 -18.17 -4.58 -11.47
CA LEU A 62 -19.35 -3.97 -12.10
C LEU A 62 -19.09 -3.49 -13.54
N LEU A 63 -17.87 -3.06 -13.83
CA LEU A 63 -17.44 -2.63 -15.16
C LEU A 63 -16.98 -3.80 -16.06
N GLY A 64 -16.99 -5.04 -15.56
CA GLY A 64 -16.48 -6.21 -16.29
C GLY A 64 -14.96 -6.20 -16.48
N TYR A 65 -14.23 -5.47 -15.63
CA TYR A 65 -12.77 -5.44 -15.66
C TYR A 65 -12.20 -6.49 -14.71
N ASP A 66 -11.16 -7.18 -15.19
CA ASP A 66 -10.36 -8.07 -14.35
C ASP A 66 -9.76 -7.28 -13.16
N PRO A 67 -10.00 -7.70 -11.90
CA PRO A 67 -9.42 -7.08 -10.71
C PRO A 67 -7.90 -6.96 -10.75
N ASP A 68 -7.21 -7.88 -11.43
CA ASP A 68 -5.74 -7.91 -11.55
C ASP A 68 -5.21 -6.74 -12.41
N ARG A 69 -6.10 -5.98 -13.07
CA ARG A 69 -5.74 -4.74 -13.78
C ARG A 69 -5.46 -3.57 -12.84
N LEU A 70 -5.79 -3.68 -11.55
CA LEU A 70 -5.51 -2.63 -10.57
C LEU A 70 -4.03 -2.69 -10.17
N GLU A 71 -3.22 -1.79 -10.70
CA GLU A 71 -1.81 -1.71 -10.32
C GLU A 71 -1.60 -1.05 -8.95
N ASP A 72 -2.24 0.09 -8.71
CA ASP A 72 -2.25 0.81 -7.44
C ASP A 72 -3.33 1.91 -7.46
N ILE A 73 -3.54 2.52 -6.29
CA ILE A 73 -4.39 3.69 -6.07
C ILE A 73 -3.51 4.75 -5.42
N VAL A 74 -3.53 5.98 -5.95
CA VAL A 74 -2.89 7.14 -5.32
C VAL A 74 -3.97 8.13 -4.90
N ILE A 75 -4.01 8.43 -3.62
CA ILE A 75 -4.85 9.46 -3.02
C ILE A 75 -3.95 10.65 -2.71
N THR A 76 -4.30 11.81 -3.25
CA THR A 76 -3.54 13.05 -3.06
C THR A 76 -4.23 13.93 -2.04
N LEU A 77 -3.54 14.23 -0.95
CA LEU A 77 -3.93 15.25 0.02
C LEU A 77 -3.18 16.56 -0.25
N ASP A 78 -3.40 17.56 0.59
CA ASP A 78 -2.70 18.85 0.51
C ASP A 78 -1.19 18.70 0.72
N THR A 79 -0.79 17.84 1.67
CA THR A 79 0.58 17.68 2.15
C THR A 79 1.15 16.27 1.95
N GLU A 80 0.29 15.30 1.63
CA GLU A 80 0.67 13.89 1.59
C GLU A 80 0.14 13.18 0.35
N TYR A 81 0.88 12.16 -0.11
CA TYR A 81 0.36 11.11 -0.97
C TYR A 81 0.14 9.85 -0.14
N HIS A 82 -1.01 9.22 -0.33
CA HIS A 82 -1.38 7.94 0.26
C HIS A 82 -1.50 6.94 -0.90
N LEU A 83 -0.66 5.91 -0.91
CA LEU A 83 -0.57 4.93 -1.98
C LEU A 83 -1.01 3.56 -1.47
N ILE A 84 -1.88 2.89 -2.23
CA ILE A 84 -2.38 1.54 -1.96
C ILE A 84 -2.04 0.65 -3.15
N ARG A 85 -1.30 -0.43 -2.94
CA ARG A 85 -0.93 -1.40 -3.99
C ARG A 85 -1.41 -2.80 -3.62
N PRO A 86 -2.38 -3.39 -4.34
CA PRO A 86 -2.80 -4.77 -4.09
C PRO A 86 -1.65 -5.74 -4.38
N LEU A 87 -1.61 -6.84 -3.63
CA LEU A 87 -0.79 -8.01 -3.96
C LEU A 87 -1.59 -8.95 -4.86
N SER A 88 -0.95 -9.40 -5.93
CA SER A 88 -1.63 -9.98 -7.12
C SER A 88 -1.72 -11.51 -7.12
N GLN A 89 -1.06 -12.22 -6.19
CA GLN A 89 -0.98 -13.69 -6.24
C GLN A 89 -1.91 -14.44 -5.28
N ARG A 90 -2.28 -15.67 -5.69
CA ARG A 90 -3.23 -16.60 -5.03
C ARG A 90 -2.91 -16.89 -3.55
N THR A 91 -1.66 -16.78 -3.12
CA THR A 91 -1.23 -17.08 -1.74
C THR A 91 -1.44 -15.91 -0.77
N ARG A 92 -1.56 -14.68 -1.27
CA ARG A 92 -1.74 -13.43 -0.50
C ARG A 92 -2.89 -12.57 -1.03
N GLN A 93 -3.88 -13.22 -1.64
CA GLN A 93 -5.17 -12.58 -1.94
C GLN A 93 -5.73 -11.96 -0.67
N GLY A 94 -6.27 -10.75 -0.76
CA GLY A 94 -6.74 -10.05 0.43
C GLY A 94 -5.72 -9.10 1.05
N VAL A 95 -4.52 -8.92 0.46
CA VAL A 95 -3.47 -8.06 1.04
C VAL A 95 -3.14 -6.89 0.12
N PHE A 96 -2.81 -5.74 0.71
CA PHE A 96 -2.21 -4.61 0.01
C PHE A 96 -1.02 -4.02 0.77
N LEU A 97 -0.08 -3.45 0.03
CA LEU A 97 0.93 -2.54 0.54
C LEU A 97 0.38 -1.12 0.61
N TYR A 98 0.80 -0.40 1.64
CA TYR A 98 0.42 0.97 1.89
C TYR A 98 1.65 1.84 2.13
N LEU A 99 1.67 3.03 1.54
CA LEU A 99 2.74 4.02 1.71
C LEU A 99 2.14 5.42 1.87
N VAL A 100 2.61 6.15 2.89
CA VAL A 100 2.37 7.58 3.05
C VAL A 100 3.66 8.31 2.77
N ALA A 101 3.61 9.36 1.96
CA ALA A 101 4.77 10.17 1.64
C ALA A 101 4.45 11.67 1.65
N ASP A 102 5.41 12.47 2.09
CA ASP A 102 5.37 13.94 2.06
C ASP A 102 5.40 14.43 0.60
N ARG A 103 4.30 15.04 0.18
CA ARG A 103 4.08 15.48 -1.21
C ARG A 103 5.12 16.47 -1.70
N SER A 104 5.72 17.24 -0.81
CA SER A 104 6.73 18.25 -1.18
C SER A 104 8.12 17.67 -1.41
N ARG A 105 8.34 16.41 -1.02
CA ARG A 105 9.66 15.77 -0.99
C ARG A 105 9.74 14.53 -1.87
N VAL A 106 8.65 13.79 -2.01
CA VAL A 106 8.66 12.48 -2.67
C VAL A 106 8.65 12.61 -4.19
N ASP A 107 9.49 11.81 -4.85
CA ASP A 107 9.31 11.43 -6.24
C ASP A 107 8.29 10.29 -6.31
N LEU A 108 7.11 10.59 -6.85
CA LEU A 108 6.00 9.65 -6.91
C LEU A 108 6.30 8.41 -7.77
N ASP A 109 7.06 8.56 -8.85
CA ASP A 109 7.41 7.44 -9.72
C ASP A 109 8.42 6.52 -9.02
N ALA A 110 9.37 7.10 -8.28
CA ALA A 110 10.29 6.34 -7.44
C ALA A 110 9.54 5.58 -6.33
N ALA A 111 8.57 6.21 -5.66
CA ALA A 111 7.75 5.57 -4.64
C ALA A 111 6.96 4.38 -5.20
N ARG A 112 6.31 4.53 -6.37
CA ARG A 112 5.59 3.44 -7.03
C ARG A 112 6.53 2.32 -7.47
N ALA A 113 7.72 2.65 -7.96
CA ALA A 113 8.72 1.66 -8.33
C ALA A 113 9.19 0.84 -7.11
N ALA A 114 9.44 1.48 -5.97
CA ALA A 114 9.79 0.82 -4.72
C ALA A 114 8.67 -0.11 -4.24
N MET A 115 7.42 0.36 -4.21
CA MET A 115 6.26 -0.47 -3.86
C MET A 115 6.11 -1.67 -4.80
N ARG A 116 6.33 -1.51 -6.11
CA ARG A 116 6.25 -2.61 -7.07
C ARG A 116 7.35 -3.65 -6.84
N ALA A 117 8.57 -3.22 -6.56
CA ALA A 117 9.68 -4.12 -6.27
C ALA A 117 9.40 -4.96 -5.01
N VAL A 118 8.92 -4.30 -3.95
CA VAL A 118 8.54 -4.95 -2.69
C VAL A 118 7.36 -5.89 -2.88
N ALA A 119 6.31 -5.45 -3.59
CA ALA A 119 5.15 -6.28 -3.92
C ALA A 119 5.58 -7.55 -4.66
N HIS A 120 6.42 -7.43 -5.69
CA HIS A 120 6.90 -8.59 -6.44
C HIS A 120 7.60 -9.60 -5.54
N ARG A 121 8.44 -9.16 -4.59
CA ARG A 121 9.09 -10.08 -3.65
C ARG A 121 8.11 -10.73 -2.69
N LEU A 122 7.17 -9.95 -2.15
CA LEU A 122 6.11 -10.46 -1.28
C LEU A 122 5.07 -11.28 -2.06
N ASP A 123 5.08 -11.29 -3.38
CA ASP A 123 4.21 -12.14 -4.20
C ASP A 123 4.87 -13.49 -4.58
N VAL A 124 6.15 -13.70 -4.23
CA VAL A 124 6.87 -14.99 -4.43
C VAL A 124 6.74 -15.92 -3.22
#